data_AF-A0A3S1FVP8-F1
#
_entry.id   AF-A0A3S1FVP8-F1
#
_cell.length_a   1.000
_cell.length_b   1.000
_cell.length_c   1.000
_cell.angle_alpha   90.00
_cell.angle_beta   90.00
_cell.angle_gamma   90.00
#
_symmetry.space_group_name_H-M   'P 1'
#
loop_
_entity.id
_entity.type
_entity.pdbx_description
1 polymer ?
#
loop_
_entity_poly.entity_id
_entity_poly.type
_entity_poly.pdbx_seq_one_letter_code
_entity_poly.pdbx_strand_id
1 'polypeptide(L)'
;MTDVFCCKECNVEKPRTEEHWHRDKNVPDGFCRKCKVCKNSYRDQWYRDNWQKCQENSAAWRKANRAQFDENMRQWAKRTAAERSAYKKQWREANIDRVLERNALHYHANKDRYRQNGNKWRAKNRDKHIAGADASRKRHLDRYRVHAAKRRAMKQNAPGTFTREDIKAQLIAQNGRCYWCSEAFVGDNHTIDHLTPLSRGGSNYPSNLVCACRSCNSQKGPKTPDEYRLYLKEFGK
;
A
#
# COMPACT_ATOMS: atom_id res chain seq x y z
N MET A 1 55.16 -20.96 -39.98
CA MET A 1 54.28 -20.08 -40.79
C MET A 1 52.89 -20.18 -40.19
N THR A 2 52.26 -19.07 -39.80
CA THR A 2 50.88 -19.07 -39.27
C THR A 2 49.90 -19.40 -40.39
N ASP A 3 49.04 -20.40 -40.19
CA ASP A 3 47.98 -20.77 -41.14
C ASP A 3 46.95 -19.63 -41.20
N VAL A 4 46.95 -18.89 -42.32
CA VAL A 4 46.13 -17.69 -42.52
C VAL A 4 45.25 -17.84 -43.75
N PHE A 5 44.00 -17.39 -43.61
CA PHE A 5 43.02 -17.35 -44.69
C PHE A 5 42.75 -15.90 -45.09
N CYS A 6 42.53 -15.66 -46.38
CA CYS A 6 42.10 -14.37 -46.89
C CYS A 6 40.59 -14.34 -47.10
N CYS A 7 39.93 -13.30 -46.59
CA CYS A 7 38.48 -13.18 -46.67
C CYS A 7 38.07 -12.77 -48.08
N LYS A 8 37.21 -13.53 -48.75
CA LYS A 8 36.76 -13.24 -50.12
C LYS A 8 35.98 -11.91 -50.28
N GLU A 9 35.61 -11.27 -49.18
CA GLU A 9 34.77 -10.06 -49.19
C GLU A 9 35.54 -8.79 -48.80
N CYS A 10 36.37 -8.85 -47.76
CA CYS A 10 37.20 -7.71 -47.36
C CYS A 10 38.67 -7.83 -47.77
N ASN A 11 39.07 -8.97 -48.35
CA ASN A 11 40.44 -9.31 -48.75
C ASN A 11 41.50 -9.16 -47.63
N VAL A 12 41.07 -9.20 -46.37
CA VAL A 12 41.96 -9.16 -45.20
C VAL A 12 42.35 -10.59 -44.81
N GLU A 13 43.65 -10.79 -44.59
CA GLU A 13 44.21 -12.02 -44.04
C GLU A 13 43.95 -12.13 -42.54
N LYS A 14 43.47 -13.28 -42.08
CA LYS A 14 43.18 -13.55 -40.68
C LYS A 14 43.61 -14.97 -40.31
N PRO A 15 43.97 -15.22 -39.04
CA PRO A 15 44.25 -16.57 -38.57
C PRO A 15 43.11 -17.53 -38.88
N ARG A 16 43.40 -18.76 -39.32
CA ARG A 16 42.41 -19.80 -39.61
C ARG A 16 41.86 -20.42 -38.32
N THR A 17 41.13 -19.61 -37.54
CA THR A 17 40.54 -20.00 -36.25
C THR A 17 39.03 -19.76 -36.24
N GLU A 18 38.32 -20.47 -35.36
CA GLU A 18 36.87 -20.28 -35.15
C GLU A 18 36.51 -18.88 -34.66
N GLU A 19 37.45 -18.11 -34.15
CA GLU A 19 37.22 -16.72 -33.76
C GLU A 19 36.89 -15.85 -34.98
N HIS A 20 37.57 -16.10 -36.11
CA HIS A 20 37.51 -15.25 -37.31
C HIS A 20 36.61 -15.84 -38.41
N TRP A 21 36.38 -17.14 -38.40
CA TRP A 21 35.68 -17.87 -39.46
C TRP A 21 34.56 -18.75 -38.91
N HIS A 22 33.45 -18.86 -39.63
CA HIS A 22 32.41 -19.84 -39.32
C HIS A 22 32.83 -21.23 -39.84
N ARG A 23 32.57 -22.27 -39.04
CA ARG A 23 32.70 -23.66 -39.50
C ARG A 23 31.73 -23.93 -40.64
N ASP A 24 32.23 -24.61 -41.67
CA ASP A 24 31.45 -25.07 -42.79
C ASP A 24 31.82 -26.51 -43.10
N LYS A 25 30.91 -27.42 -42.73
CA LYS A 25 31.09 -28.87 -42.90
C LYS A 25 31.16 -29.31 -44.37
N ASN A 26 30.77 -28.44 -45.31
CA ASN A 26 30.74 -28.74 -46.73
C ASN A 26 31.97 -28.21 -47.48
N VAL A 27 32.87 -27.51 -46.79
CA VAL A 27 34.12 -27.01 -47.37
C VAL A 27 35.25 -27.94 -46.93
N PRO A 28 36.12 -28.42 -47.84
CA PRO A 28 37.22 -29.34 -47.49
C PRO A 28 38.10 -28.84 -46.35
N ASP A 29 38.27 -27.52 -46.28
CA ASP A 29 39.05 -26.81 -45.27
C ASP A 29 38.33 -26.55 -43.94
N GLY A 30 37.06 -26.96 -43.81
CA GLY A 30 36.25 -26.83 -42.59
C GLY A 30 35.81 -25.41 -42.22
N PHE A 31 36.27 -24.38 -42.94
CA PHE A 31 35.96 -22.98 -42.68
C PHE A 31 35.40 -22.26 -43.91
N CYS A 32 34.44 -21.36 -43.69
CA CYS A 32 33.87 -20.52 -44.73
C CYS A 32 34.91 -19.52 -45.28
N ARG A 33 34.86 -19.21 -46.59
CA ARG A 33 35.75 -18.21 -47.23
C ARG A 33 35.42 -16.74 -46.91
N LYS A 34 34.33 -16.47 -46.18
CA LYS A 34 33.96 -15.14 -45.67
C LYS A 34 34.15 -15.08 -44.16
N CYS A 35 34.84 -14.07 -43.66
CA CYS A 35 35.04 -13.91 -42.22
C CYS A 35 33.73 -13.56 -41.49
N LYS A 36 33.68 -13.84 -40.19
CA LYS A 36 32.50 -13.57 -39.35
C LYS A 36 32.05 -12.12 -39.39
N VAL A 37 32.98 -11.18 -39.42
CA VAL A 37 32.69 -9.74 -39.48
C VAL A 37 31.91 -9.39 -40.74
N CYS A 38 32.40 -9.81 -41.91
CA CYS A 38 31.73 -9.56 -43.19
C CYS A 38 30.36 -10.25 -43.25
N LYS A 39 30.26 -11.50 -42.78
CA LYS A 39 28.97 -12.21 -42.70
C LYS A 39 27.97 -11.54 -41.77
N ASN A 40 28.42 -11.05 -40.60
CA ASN A 40 27.56 -10.34 -39.66
C ASN A 40 27.12 -8.99 -40.24
N SER A 41 28.04 -8.22 -40.83
CA SER A 41 27.71 -6.94 -41.48
C SER A 41 26.67 -7.11 -42.58
N TYR A 42 26.86 -8.09 -43.48
CA TYR A 42 25.88 -8.41 -44.52
C TYR A 42 24.52 -8.79 -43.92
N ARG A 43 24.51 -9.64 -42.88
CA ARG A 43 23.28 -10.06 -42.21
C ARG A 43 22.55 -8.88 -41.56
N ASP A 44 23.29 -8.00 -40.89
CA ASP A 44 22.74 -6.84 -40.20
C ASP A 44 22.17 -5.84 -41.20
N GLN A 45 22.88 -5.61 -42.31
CA GLN A 45 22.38 -4.79 -43.43
C GLN A 45 21.11 -5.41 -44.02
N TRP A 46 21.10 -6.71 -44.28
CA TRP A 46 19.91 -7.41 -44.77
C TRP A 46 18.73 -7.26 -43.81
N TYR A 47 18.93 -7.39 -42.50
CA TYR A 47 17.87 -7.19 -41.50
C TYR A 47 17.34 -5.76 -41.48
N ARG A 48 18.20 -4.74 -41.66
CA ARG A 48 17.77 -3.34 -41.77
C ARG A 48 16.93 -3.14 -43.03
N ASP A 49 17.41 -3.62 -44.16
CA ASP A 49 16.75 -3.47 -45.46
C ASP A 49 15.47 -4.31 -45.56
N ASN A 50 15.35 -5.38 -44.77
CA ASN A 50 14.21 -6.30 -44.77
C ASN A 50 13.43 -6.31 -43.44
N TRP A 51 13.54 -5.25 -42.62
CA TRP A 51 12.96 -5.21 -41.29
C TRP A 51 11.44 -5.45 -41.30
N GLN A 52 10.71 -4.81 -42.23
CA GLN A 52 9.26 -5.02 -42.39
C GLN A 52 8.94 -6.48 -42.69
N LYS A 53 9.63 -7.08 -43.66
CA LYS A 53 9.47 -8.49 -44.01
C LYS A 53 9.78 -9.43 -42.83
N CYS A 54 10.80 -9.12 -42.02
CA CYS A 54 11.10 -9.86 -40.81
C CYS A 54 10.00 -9.75 -39.75
N GLN A 55 9.39 -8.57 -39.59
CA GLN A 55 8.26 -8.38 -38.68
C GLN A 55 7.02 -9.14 -39.15
N GLU A 56 6.68 -9.04 -40.43
CA GLU A 56 5.55 -9.73 -41.03
C GLU A 56 5.70 -11.25 -40.90
N ASN A 57 6.87 -11.79 -41.24
CA ASN A 57 7.18 -13.20 -41.07
C ASN A 57 7.05 -13.64 -39.59
N SER A 58 7.56 -12.84 -38.66
CA SER A 58 7.47 -13.12 -37.22
C SER A 58 6.04 -13.03 -36.70
N ALA A 59 5.22 -12.14 -37.24
CA ALA A 59 3.80 -12.00 -36.90
C ALA A 59 2.97 -13.15 -37.48
N ALA A 60 3.19 -13.50 -38.74
CA ALA A 60 2.57 -14.63 -39.41
C ALA A 60 2.91 -15.94 -38.68
N TRP A 61 4.18 -16.14 -38.30
CA TRP A 61 4.60 -17.30 -37.52
C TRP A 61 3.93 -17.35 -36.14
N ARG A 62 3.88 -16.23 -35.40
CA ARG A 62 3.18 -16.16 -34.10
C ARG A 62 1.68 -16.43 -34.22
N LYS A 63 1.05 -16.01 -35.31
CA LYS A 63 -0.37 -16.26 -35.58
C LYS A 63 -0.61 -17.74 -35.91
N ALA A 64 0.20 -18.32 -36.80
CA ALA A 64 0.11 -19.73 -37.18
C ALA A 64 0.45 -20.69 -36.02
N ASN A 65 1.35 -20.28 -35.11
CA ASN A 65 1.84 -21.10 -34.00
C ASN A 65 1.39 -20.56 -32.63
N ARG A 66 0.22 -19.92 -32.57
CA ARG A 66 -0.23 -19.17 -31.38
C ARG A 66 -0.27 -20.02 -30.11
N ALA A 67 -0.84 -21.23 -30.18
CA ALA A 67 -0.94 -22.12 -29.03
C ALA A 67 0.44 -22.56 -28.52
N GLN A 68 1.34 -22.91 -29.43
CA GLN A 68 2.71 -23.28 -29.08
C GLN A 68 3.49 -22.09 -28.49
N PHE A 69 3.34 -20.90 -29.08
CA PHE A 69 3.96 -19.68 -28.58
C PHE A 69 3.46 -19.31 -27.19
N ASP A 70 2.15 -19.36 -26.96
CA ASP A 70 1.54 -19.07 -25.66
C ASP A 70 1.99 -20.10 -24.62
N GLU A 71 2.07 -21.39 -24.97
CA GLU A 71 2.60 -22.42 -24.08
C GLU A 71 4.08 -22.21 -23.75
N ASN A 72 4.91 -21.93 -24.75
CA ASN A 72 6.32 -21.59 -24.55
C ASN A 72 6.48 -20.36 -23.64
N MET A 73 5.63 -19.35 -23.80
CA MET A 73 5.63 -18.15 -22.95
C MET A 73 5.16 -18.45 -21.53
N ARG A 74 4.19 -19.36 -21.34
CA ARG A 74 3.78 -19.84 -20.01
C ARG A 74 4.92 -20.58 -19.32
N GLN A 75 5.58 -21.50 -20.01
CA GLN A 75 6.72 -22.25 -19.48
C GLN A 75 7.91 -21.33 -19.17
N TRP A 76 8.21 -20.38 -20.06
CA TRP A 76 9.20 -19.34 -19.82
C TRP A 76 8.86 -18.47 -18.61
N ALA A 77 7.60 -18.04 -18.48
CA ALA A 77 7.15 -17.21 -17.36
C ALA A 77 7.23 -17.97 -16.04
N LYS A 78 6.92 -19.27 -16.03
CA LYS A 78 7.06 -20.14 -14.85
C LYS A 78 8.52 -20.30 -14.44
N ARG A 79 9.40 -20.72 -15.37
CA ARG A 79 10.83 -20.96 -15.05
C ARG A 79 11.57 -19.69 -14.62
N THR A 80 11.20 -18.53 -15.18
CA THR A 80 11.83 -17.24 -14.85
C THR A 80 11.08 -16.43 -13.79
N ALA A 81 10.01 -16.98 -13.18
CA ALA A 81 9.15 -16.23 -12.27
C ALA A 81 9.93 -15.67 -11.08
N ALA A 82 10.76 -16.52 -10.45
CA ALA A 82 11.57 -16.15 -9.30
C ALA A 82 12.62 -15.08 -9.67
N GLU A 83 13.37 -15.30 -10.75
CA GLU A 83 14.38 -14.37 -11.27
C GLU A 83 13.77 -13.00 -11.62
N ARG A 84 12.62 -12.99 -12.32
CA ARG A 84 11.91 -11.76 -12.67
C ARG A 84 11.38 -11.04 -11.44
N SER A 85 10.91 -11.78 -10.44
CA SER A 85 10.46 -11.20 -9.18
C SER A 85 11.63 -10.57 -8.42
N ALA A 86 12.75 -11.28 -8.32
CA ALA A 86 13.98 -10.81 -7.69
C ALA A 86 14.54 -9.57 -8.41
N TYR A 87 14.63 -9.59 -9.73
CA TYR A 87 15.04 -8.44 -10.54
C TYR A 87 14.11 -7.23 -10.32
N LYS A 88 12.79 -7.43 -10.34
CA LYS A 88 11.83 -6.34 -10.08
C LYS A 88 11.99 -5.77 -8.68
N LYS A 89 12.26 -6.62 -7.68
CA LYS A 89 12.50 -6.20 -6.31
C LYS A 89 13.77 -5.35 -6.22
N GLN A 90 14.90 -5.88 -6.70
CA GLN A 90 16.18 -5.18 -6.75
C GLN A 90 16.07 -3.84 -7.49
N TRP A 91 15.41 -3.82 -8.64
CA TRP A 91 15.19 -2.59 -9.40
C TRP A 91 14.36 -1.58 -8.60
N ARG A 92 13.28 -2.02 -7.94
CA ARG A 92 12.46 -1.12 -7.10
C ARG A 92 13.23 -0.57 -5.92
N GLU A 93 14.06 -1.38 -5.27
CA GLU A 93 14.92 -0.96 -4.15
C GLU A 93 15.96 0.06 -4.62
N ALA A 94 16.65 -0.22 -5.73
CA ALA A 94 17.61 0.69 -6.34
C ALA A 94 16.99 1.96 -6.93
N ASN A 95 15.66 1.99 -7.13
CA ASN A 95 14.94 3.11 -7.74
C ASN A 95 13.75 3.57 -6.88
N ILE A 96 13.87 3.45 -5.55
CA ILE A 96 12.73 3.68 -4.64
C ILE A 96 12.19 5.10 -4.77
N ASP A 97 13.06 6.11 -4.81
CA ASP A 97 12.65 7.53 -4.92
C ASP A 97 11.90 7.78 -6.22
N ARG A 98 12.43 7.29 -7.34
CA ARG A 98 11.79 7.37 -8.66
C ARG A 98 10.43 6.68 -8.67
N VAL A 99 10.30 5.55 -7.98
CA VAL A 99 9.03 4.83 -7.87
C VAL A 99 8.02 5.63 -7.05
N LEU A 100 8.45 6.21 -5.91
CA LEU A 100 7.61 7.03 -5.05
C LEU A 100 7.13 8.29 -5.77
N GLU A 101 8.03 9.02 -6.42
CA GLU A 101 7.72 10.21 -7.20
C GLU A 101 6.70 9.90 -8.32
N ARG A 102 6.98 8.88 -9.14
CA ARG A 102 6.05 8.44 -10.19
C ARG A 102 4.69 8.07 -9.62
N ASN A 103 4.66 7.34 -8.51
CA ASN A 103 3.41 6.92 -7.87
C ASN A 103 2.63 8.13 -7.33
N ALA A 104 3.32 9.13 -6.76
CA ALA A 104 2.71 10.37 -6.30
C ALA A 104 2.11 11.14 -7.48
N LEU A 105 2.86 11.36 -8.56
CA LEU A 105 2.36 12.00 -9.79
C LEU A 105 1.13 11.27 -10.34
N HIS A 106 1.20 9.93 -10.43
CA HIS A 106 0.08 9.13 -10.88
C HIS A 106 -1.13 9.27 -9.94
N TYR A 107 -0.94 9.27 -8.63
CA TYR A 107 -2.01 9.46 -7.67
C TYR A 107 -2.66 10.84 -7.82
N HIS A 108 -1.86 11.91 -7.89
CA HIS A 108 -2.36 13.28 -8.03
C HIS A 108 -3.11 13.47 -9.35
N ALA A 109 -2.57 12.99 -10.47
CA ALA A 109 -3.23 13.05 -11.78
C ALA A 109 -4.55 12.26 -11.82
N ASN A 110 -4.74 11.26 -10.96
CA ASN A 110 -5.92 10.38 -10.95
C ASN A 110 -6.77 10.51 -9.68
N LYS A 111 -6.54 11.53 -8.85
CA LYS A 111 -7.17 11.68 -7.52
C LYS A 111 -8.69 11.66 -7.59
N ASP A 112 -9.27 12.36 -8.56
CA ASP A 112 -10.72 12.42 -8.74
C ASP A 112 -11.30 11.09 -9.21
N ARG A 113 -10.59 10.38 -10.09
CA ARG A 113 -10.99 9.02 -10.51
C ARG A 113 -11.01 8.07 -9.33
N TYR A 114 -10.01 8.12 -8.44
CA TYR A 114 -10.01 7.32 -7.22
C TYR A 114 -11.17 7.67 -6.30
N ARG A 115 -11.47 8.96 -6.14
CA ARG A 115 -12.61 9.43 -5.34
C ARG A 115 -13.94 8.93 -5.92
N GLN A 116 -14.13 9.06 -7.22
CA GLN A 116 -15.33 8.58 -7.92
C GLN A 116 -15.49 7.06 -7.79
N ASN A 117 -14.42 6.30 -7.99
CA ASN A 117 -14.43 4.84 -7.81
C ASN A 117 -14.75 4.46 -6.36
N GLY A 118 -14.19 5.16 -5.38
CA GLY A 118 -14.50 4.97 -3.97
C GLY A 118 -15.97 5.27 -3.65
N ASN A 119 -16.54 6.32 -4.24
CA ASN A 119 -17.98 6.64 -4.11
C ASN A 119 -18.85 5.54 -4.72
N LYS A 120 -18.55 5.09 -5.94
CA LYS A 120 -19.28 4.01 -6.62
C LYS A 120 -19.23 2.72 -5.81
N TRP A 121 -18.06 2.38 -5.27
CA TRP A 121 -17.91 1.21 -4.42
C TRP A 121 -18.74 1.32 -3.14
N ARG A 122 -18.70 2.46 -2.45
CA ARG A 122 -19.49 2.71 -1.23
C ARG A 122 -21.00 2.66 -1.49
N ALA A 123 -21.46 3.21 -2.61
CA ALA A 123 -22.88 3.15 -2.99
C ALA A 123 -23.33 1.70 -3.21
N LYS A 124 -22.52 0.90 -3.94
CA LYS A 124 -22.80 -0.53 -4.19
C LYS A 124 -22.67 -1.41 -2.94
N ASN A 125 -21.85 -1.02 -1.97
CA ASN A 125 -21.57 -1.80 -0.76
C ASN A 125 -22.06 -1.08 0.50
N ARG A 126 -23.18 -0.35 0.40
CA ARG A 126 -23.68 0.52 1.47
C ARG A 126 -23.92 -0.23 2.77
N ASP A 127 -24.66 -1.33 2.72
CA ASP A 127 -25.04 -2.08 3.93
C ASP A 127 -23.83 -2.76 4.57
N LYS A 128 -22.94 -3.32 3.76
CA LYS A 128 -21.65 -3.86 4.23
C LYS A 128 -20.80 -2.79 4.91
N HIS A 129 -20.77 -1.57 4.37
CA HIS A 129 -20.05 -0.45 4.96
C HIS A 129 -20.69 0.02 6.28
N ILE A 130 -22.03 0.05 6.37
CA ILE A 130 -22.76 0.39 7.60
C ILE A 130 -22.53 -0.67 8.68
N ALA A 131 -22.72 -1.95 8.36
CA ALA A 131 -22.49 -3.06 9.28
C ALA A 131 -21.03 -3.11 9.77
N GLY A 132 -20.07 -2.90 8.87
CA GLY A 132 -18.65 -2.79 9.21
C GLY A 132 -18.35 -1.63 10.16
N ALA A 133 -19.00 -0.47 9.96
CA ALA A 133 -18.85 0.69 10.83
C ALA A 133 -19.46 0.46 12.22
N ASP A 134 -20.62 -0.19 12.32
CA ASP A 134 -21.24 -0.55 13.60
C ASP A 134 -20.37 -1.56 14.38
N ALA A 135 -19.94 -2.62 13.71
CA ALA A 135 -19.06 -3.62 14.32
C ALA A 135 -17.70 -3.01 14.74
N SER A 136 -17.15 -2.09 13.95
CA SER A 136 -15.94 -1.34 14.30
C SER A 136 -16.17 -0.42 15.50
N ARG A 137 -17.33 0.25 15.58
CA ARG A 137 -17.71 1.08 16.72
C ARG A 137 -17.79 0.28 18.01
N LYS A 138 -18.41 -0.91 17.97
CA LYS A 138 -18.49 -1.81 19.13
C LYS A 138 -17.10 -2.28 19.58
N ARG A 139 -16.21 -2.66 18.65
CA ARG A 139 -14.84 -3.11 18.97
C ARG A 139 -13.89 -2.00 19.44
N HIS A 140 -14.19 -0.74 19.14
CA HIS A 140 -13.32 0.39 19.46
C HIS A 140 -14.10 1.50 20.18
N LEU A 141 -14.98 1.14 21.11
CA LEU A 141 -15.86 2.06 21.81
C LEU A 141 -15.09 3.21 22.47
N ASP A 142 -13.96 2.92 23.12
CA ASP A 142 -13.05 3.92 23.67
C ASP A 142 -12.59 4.97 22.66
N ARG A 143 -12.22 4.54 21.45
CA ARG A 143 -11.78 5.47 20.41
C ARG A 143 -12.90 6.47 20.10
N TYR A 144 -14.13 5.98 19.98
CA TYR A 144 -15.29 6.83 19.74
C TYR A 144 -15.61 7.75 20.91
N ARG A 145 -15.48 7.28 22.16
CA ARG A 145 -15.65 8.12 23.36
C ARG A 145 -14.64 9.26 23.40
N VAL A 146 -13.36 8.98 23.17
CA VAL A 146 -12.31 10.00 23.11
C VAL A 146 -12.61 11.02 22.01
N HIS A 147 -12.97 10.57 20.81
CA HIS A 147 -13.33 11.49 19.72
C HIS A 147 -14.56 12.34 20.05
N ALA A 148 -15.59 11.76 20.67
CA ALA A 148 -16.79 12.49 21.06
C ALA A 148 -16.49 13.55 22.12
N ALA A 149 -15.71 13.21 23.15
CA ALA A 149 -15.26 14.14 24.18
C ALA A 149 -14.37 15.26 23.61
N LYS A 150 -13.39 14.93 22.76
CA LYS A 150 -12.57 15.93 22.06
C LYS A 150 -13.40 16.89 21.22
N ARG A 151 -14.40 16.38 20.48
CA ARG A 151 -15.32 17.22 19.71
C ARG A 151 -16.13 18.17 20.62
N ARG A 152 -16.61 17.69 21.77
CA ARG A 152 -17.34 18.54 22.75
C ARG A 152 -16.43 19.63 23.32
N ALA A 153 -15.20 19.28 23.70
CA ALA A 153 -14.20 20.23 24.20
C ALA A 153 -13.87 21.31 23.15
N MET A 154 -13.60 20.92 21.90
CA MET A 154 -13.32 21.87 20.82
C MET A 154 -14.47 22.83 20.56
N LYS A 155 -15.73 22.36 20.59
CA LYS A 155 -16.90 23.25 20.44
C LYS A 155 -16.99 24.32 21.52
N GLN A 156 -16.45 24.06 22.70
CA GLN A 156 -16.41 24.98 23.84
C GLN A 156 -15.06 25.69 23.98
N ASN A 157 -14.15 25.54 23.01
CA ASN A 157 -12.77 26.04 23.08
C ASN A 157 -12.05 25.69 24.39
N ALA A 158 -12.39 24.54 24.99
CA ALA A 158 -11.79 24.12 26.24
C ALA A 158 -10.33 23.68 26.03
N PRO A 159 -9.39 24.15 26.87
CA PRO A 159 -7.99 23.80 26.72
C PRO A 159 -7.75 22.33 27.08
N GLY A 160 -6.69 21.76 26.51
CA GLY A 160 -6.21 20.42 26.87
C GLY A 160 -6.67 19.28 25.97
N THR A 161 -5.91 18.20 26.03
CA THR A 161 -6.16 16.96 25.30
C THR A 161 -5.89 15.80 26.23
N PHE A 162 -6.50 14.68 25.91
CA PHE A 162 -6.27 13.40 26.56
C PHE A 162 -6.27 12.28 25.51
N THR A 163 -5.79 11.12 25.92
CA THR A 163 -5.59 9.90 25.13
C THR A 163 -6.49 8.78 25.64
N ARG A 164 -6.45 7.61 24.98
CA ARG A 164 -7.20 6.44 25.49
C ARG A 164 -6.53 5.87 26.73
N GLU A 165 -5.21 6.00 26.79
CA GLU A 165 -4.35 5.55 27.86
C GLU A 165 -4.65 6.34 29.14
N ASP A 166 -4.92 7.64 29.04
CA ASP A 166 -5.38 8.46 30.16
C ASP A 166 -6.72 7.96 30.74
N ILE A 167 -7.67 7.59 29.88
CA ILE A 167 -8.96 7.04 30.34
C ILE A 167 -8.79 5.67 31.01
N LYS A 168 -7.91 4.83 30.48
CA LYS A 168 -7.56 3.56 31.13
C LYS A 168 -6.92 3.79 32.50
N ALA A 169 -6.03 4.78 32.61
CA ALA A 169 -5.43 5.15 33.88
C ALA A 169 -6.50 5.60 34.88
N GLN A 170 -7.49 6.41 34.46
CA GLN A 170 -8.62 6.78 35.33
C GLN A 170 -9.48 5.60 35.75
N LEU A 171 -9.76 4.64 34.85
CA LEU A 171 -10.48 3.42 35.23
C LEU A 171 -9.73 2.60 36.28
N ILE A 172 -8.41 2.46 36.14
CA ILE A 172 -7.56 1.76 37.10
C ILE A 172 -7.58 2.49 38.45
N ALA A 173 -7.37 3.81 38.45
CA ALA A 173 -7.40 4.63 39.66
C ALA A 173 -8.76 4.60 40.38
N GLN A 174 -9.85 4.42 39.63
CA GLN A 174 -11.20 4.29 40.16
C GLN A 174 -11.61 2.83 40.46
N ASN A 175 -10.68 1.87 40.42
CA ASN A 175 -10.94 0.45 40.64
C ASN A 175 -12.07 -0.12 39.75
N GLY A 176 -12.19 0.37 38.50
CA GLY A 176 -13.22 -0.05 37.56
C GLY A 176 -14.65 0.33 37.98
N ARG A 177 -14.80 1.37 38.81
CA ARG A 177 -16.08 1.83 39.36
C ARG A 177 -16.43 3.23 38.91
N CYS A 178 -17.72 3.53 38.90
CA CYS A 178 -18.24 4.87 38.65
C CYS A 178 -17.72 5.86 39.69
N TYR A 179 -17.18 6.98 39.25
CA TYR A 179 -16.66 8.03 40.15
C TYR A 179 -17.74 8.58 41.11
N TRP A 180 -19.01 8.58 40.70
CA TRP A 180 -20.09 9.22 41.45
C TRP A 180 -20.85 8.26 42.37
N CYS A 181 -21.23 7.08 41.89
CA CYS A 181 -22.03 6.12 42.67
C CYS A 181 -21.22 4.92 43.18
N SER A 182 -19.93 4.83 42.85
CA SER A 182 -19.03 3.73 43.26
C SER A 182 -19.43 2.32 42.81
N GLU A 183 -20.51 2.20 42.02
CA GLU A 183 -20.91 0.94 41.40
C GLU A 183 -19.90 0.49 40.34
N ALA A 184 -19.66 -0.82 40.29
CA ALA A 184 -18.76 -1.42 39.30
C ALA A 184 -19.36 -1.30 37.89
N PHE A 185 -18.51 -1.03 36.89
CA PHE A 185 -18.97 -1.04 35.50
C PHE A 185 -19.26 -2.46 35.03
N VAL A 186 -20.41 -2.64 34.35
CA VAL A 186 -20.71 -3.88 33.63
C VAL A 186 -20.01 -3.84 32.27
N GLY A 187 -18.93 -4.61 32.14
CA GLY A 187 -18.09 -4.59 30.95
C GLY A 187 -17.50 -3.20 30.68
N ASP A 188 -17.34 -2.87 29.41
CA ASP A 188 -16.83 -1.56 28.99
C ASP A 188 -17.95 -0.50 28.90
N ASN A 189 -18.79 -0.37 29.93
CA ASN A 189 -19.97 0.54 29.91
C ASN A 189 -19.79 1.79 30.79
N HIS A 190 -18.66 2.48 30.63
CA HIS A 190 -18.42 3.78 31.24
C HIS A 190 -18.61 4.93 30.23
N THR A 191 -18.66 6.15 30.74
CA THR A 191 -18.62 7.39 29.98
C THR A 191 -17.50 8.28 30.50
N ILE A 192 -17.08 9.26 29.70
CA ILE A 192 -16.09 10.26 30.10
C ILE A 192 -16.86 11.49 30.54
N ASP A 193 -16.74 11.82 31.83
CA ASP A 193 -17.35 12.98 32.47
C ASP A 193 -16.28 14.00 32.84
N HIS A 194 -16.64 15.28 32.76
CA HIS A 194 -15.80 16.39 33.14
C HIS A 194 -16.20 16.83 34.55
N LEU A 195 -15.27 16.78 35.51
CA LEU A 195 -15.52 17.17 36.91
C LEU A 195 -16.09 18.58 36.95
N THR A 196 -15.32 19.55 36.47
CA THR A 196 -15.82 20.88 36.11
C THR A 196 -16.39 20.81 34.70
N PRO A 197 -17.70 21.04 34.49
CA PRO A 197 -18.32 20.98 33.17
C PRO A 197 -17.65 21.94 32.17
N LEU A 198 -17.57 21.53 30.90
CA LEU A 198 -17.04 22.39 29.83
C LEU A 198 -17.79 23.72 29.70
N SER A 199 -19.12 23.72 29.90
CA SER A 199 -19.94 24.94 29.90
C SER A 199 -19.69 25.87 31.09
N ARG A 200 -18.93 25.42 32.09
CA ARG A 200 -18.52 26.16 33.28
C ARG A 200 -17.01 26.44 33.28
N GLY A 201 -16.37 26.42 32.10
CA GLY A 201 -14.94 26.70 31.95
C GLY A 201 -14.00 25.51 32.24
N GLY A 202 -14.54 24.30 32.39
CA GLY A 202 -13.74 23.10 32.60
C GLY A 202 -12.80 22.78 31.44
N SER A 203 -11.61 22.28 31.76
CA SER A 203 -10.62 21.85 30.77
C SER A 203 -10.87 20.42 30.27
N ASN A 204 -10.21 20.04 29.19
CA ASN A 204 -10.22 18.70 28.62
C ASN A 204 -8.90 17.95 28.90
N TYR A 205 -8.17 18.34 29.94
CA TYR A 205 -7.01 17.61 30.47
C TYR A 205 -7.45 16.40 31.30
N PRO A 206 -6.64 15.32 31.37
CA PRO A 206 -6.94 14.14 32.18
C PRO A 206 -7.31 14.44 33.64
N SER A 207 -6.75 15.50 34.23
CA SER A 207 -7.03 15.93 35.61
C SER A 207 -8.46 16.40 35.86
N ASN A 208 -9.18 16.84 34.81
CA ASN A 208 -10.59 17.22 34.90
C ASN A 208 -11.54 16.11 34.42
N LEU A 209 -11.02 14.90 34.17
CA LEU A 209 -11.79 13.79 33.61
C LEU A 209 -11.93 12.64 34.60
N VAL A 210 -13.13 12.09 34.66
CA VAL A 210 -13.45 10.88 35.42
C VAL A 210 -14.29 9.92 34.60
N CYS A 211 -14.24 8.63 34.95
CA CYS A 211 -15.11 7.63 34.38
C CYS A 211 -16.41 7.53 35.19
N ALA A 212 -17.55 7.76 34.54
CA ALA A 212 -18.86 7.72 35.18
C ALA A 212 -19.83 6.81 34.43
N CYS A 213 -20.79 6.20 35.12
CA CYS A 213 -21.86 5.47 34.45
C CYS A 213 -22.77 6.45 33.70
N ARG A 214 -23.52 5.97 32.71
CA ARG A 214 -24.37 6.83 31.87
C ARG A 214 -25.43 7.58 32.68
N SER A 215 -26.04 6.91 33.67
CA SER A 215 -27.07 7.51 34.53
C SER A 215 -26.51 8.66 35.35
N CYS A 216 -25.41 8.44 36.09
CA CYS A 216 -24.79 9.51 36.89
C CYS A 216 -24.29 10.67 36.03
N ASN A 217 -23.62 10.40 34.90
CA ASN A 217 -23.15 11.47 34.01
C ASN A 217 -24.31 12.31 33.47
N SER A 218 -25.41 11.66 33.05
CA SER A 218 -26.61 12.35 32.60
C SER A 218 -27.28 13.17 33.71
N GLN A 219 -27.33 12.64 34.93
CA GLN A 219 -27.96 13.30 36.08
C GLN A 219 -27.13 14.49 36.57
N LYS A 220 -25.80 14.37 36.60
CA LYS A 220 -24.87 15.47 36.88
C LYS A 220 -25.09 16.61 35.88
N GLY A 221 -25.05 16.30 34.58
CA GLY A 221 -25.21 17.30 33.53
C GLY A 221 -24.23 18.48 33.71
N PRO A 222 -24.71 19.74 33.72
CA PRO A 222 -23.86 20.92 33.86
C PRO A 222 -23.52 21.29 35.31
N LYS A 223 -23.79 20.41 36.30
CA LYS A 223 -23.46 20.65 37.70
C LYS A 223 -21.96 20.51 37.95
N THR A 224 -21.42 21.36 38.82
CA THR A 224 -20.09 21.16 39.42
C THR A 224 -20.09 19.93 40.34
N PRO A 225 -18.93 19.42 40.77
CA PRO A 225 -18.87 18.29 41.69
C PRO A 225 -19.66 18.53 42.98
N ASP A 226 -19.59 19.74 43.54
CA ASP A 226 -20.24 20.06 44.80
C ASP A 226 -21.76 20.21 44.63
N GLU A 227 -22.21 20.90 43.58
CA GLU A 227 -23.63 20.97 43.21
C GLU A 227 -24.24 19.58 43.02
N TYR A 228 -23.48 18.67 42.40
CA TYR A 228 -23.96 17.31 42.16
C TYR A 228 -23.96 16.45 43.43
N ARG A 229 -22.96 16.60 44.30
CA ARG A 229 -22.95 15.92 45.62
C ARG A 229 -24.10 16.39 46.50
N LEU A 230 -24.42 17.69 46.51
CA LEU A 230 -25.60 18.22 47.20
C LEU A 230 -26.88 17.61 46.62
N TYR A 231 -27.01 17.61 45.29
CA TYR A 231 -28.14 16.97 44.62
C TYR A 231 -28.29 15.49 45.00
N LEU A 232 -27.20 14.72 45.09
CA LEU A 232 -27.24 13.31 45.50
C LEU A 232 -27.64 13.14 46.97
N LYS A 233 -27.31 14.08 47.86
CA LYS A 233 -27.76 14.04 49.26
C LYS A 233 -29.26 14.34 49.38
N GLU A 234 -29.79 15.23 48.55
CA GLU A 234 -31.19 15.65 48.60
C GLU A 234 -32.13 14.72 47.83
N PHE A 235 -31.65 14.14 46.71
CA PHE A 235 -32.49 13.42 45.75
C PHE A 235 -31.89 12.08 45.28
N GLY A 236 -30.70 11.72 45.75
CA GLY A 236 -30.11 10.40 45.49
C GLY A 236 -30.86 9.34 46.28
N LYS A 237 -31.32 8.29 45.59
CA LYS A 237 -31.85 7.10 46.25
C LYS A 237 -30.74 6.32 46.93
#